data_AF-A0A511XL45-F1
#
_entry.id   AF-A0A511XL45-F1
#
_cell.length_a   1.000
_cell.length_b   1.000
_cell.length_c   1.000
_cell.angle_alpha   90.00
_cell.angle_beta   90.00
_cell.angle_gamma   90.00
#
_symmetry.space_group_name_H-M   'P 1'
#
loop_
_entity.id
_entity.type
_entity.pdbx_description
1 polymer ?
#
loop_
_entity_poly.entity_id
_entity_poly.type
_entity_poly.pdbx_seq_one_letter_code
_entity_poly.pdbx_strand_id
1 'polypeptide(L)'
;MRKERGSQPLCLWHVSPNAMRLSRLLRMSRRDTLLAGMSAALAGSIGVAVAQDQQPSDQRSSNTEDLPVEEFMALSRRLTDRAELDQRIGDALCAGIVHGNAARAEQIHALHDLLTKGNFASASEFAHAAETQDKAYKDVVHEIMTGWYRGVADGKVVVYRSALMFDITKDAVYPKTYASGGPFYWTAKPPEVAVPTGQPAMSPSKFVVEPT
;
A
#
# COMPACT_ATOMS: atom_id res chain seq x y z
N MET A 1 -11.35 64.33 -16.53
CA MET A 1 -11.64 63.37 -15.44
C MET A 1 -12.07 62.03 -16.02
N ARG A 2 -11.15 61.06 -16.12
CA ARG A 2 -11.47 59.65 -16.37
C ARG A 2 -10.89 58.85 -15.21
N LYS A 3 -11.77 58.18 -14.48
CA LYS A 3 -11.48 57.37 -13.30
C LYS A 3 -10.95 56.01 -13.76
N GLU A 4 -9.75 55.64 -13.32
CA GLU A 4 -9.25 54.28 -13.44
C GLU A 4 -10.11 53.32 -12.60
N ARG A 5 -10.54 52.22 -13.21
CA ARG A 5 -11.17 51.09 -12.51
C ARG A 5 -10.09 50.04 -12.30
N GLY A 6 -9.72 49.83 -11.04
CA GLY A 6 -8.75 48.84 -10.61
C GLY A 6 -9.20 47.42 -10.96
N SER A 7 -8.24 46.63 -11.42
CA SER A 7 -8.35 45.19 -11.64
C SER A 7 -8.51 44.47 -10.29
N GLN A 8 -9.70 43.92 -10.04
CA GLN A 8 -9.93 43.02 -8.91
C GLN A 8 -9.32 41.63 -9.21
N PRO A 9 -8.79 40.92 -8.21
CA PRO A 9 -8.28 39.57 -8.39
C PRO A 9 -9.44 38.60 -8.68
N LEU A 10 -9.26 37.76 -9.72
CA LEU A 10 -10.26 36.76 -10.13
C LEU A 10 -10.52 35.76 -9.00
N CYS A 11 -11.80 35.64 -8.63
CA CYS A 11 -12.31 34.71 -7.64
C CYS A 11 -12.04 33.26 -8.09
N LEU A 12 -11.19 32.54 -7.35
CA LEU A 12 -10.69 31.17 -7.66
C LEU A 12 -11.75 30.05 -7.59
N TRP A 13 -13.03 30.38 -7.41
CA TRP A 13 -14.09 29.42 -7.10
C TRP A 13 -14.80 28.82 -8.32
N HIS A 14 -14.41 29.19 -9.55
CA HIS A 14 -15.06 28.74 -10.80
C HIS A 14 -14.10 28.09 -11.81
N VAL A 15 -13.10 27.33 -11.33
CA VAL A 15 -12.13 26.67 -12.21
C VAL A 15 -12.42 25.17 -12.30
N SER A 16 -12.69 24.68 -13.51
CA SER A 16 -12.94 23.24 -13.76
C SER A 16 -11.69 22.38 -13.52
N PRO A 17 -11.83 21.08 -13.22
CA PRO A 17 -10.71 20.19 -12.90
C PRO A 17 -9.60 20.16 -13.98
N ASN A 18 -9.96 20.40 -15.24
CA ASN A 18 -9.02 20.41 -16.36
C ASN A 18 -8.09 21.64 -16.36
N ALA A 19 -8.53 22.79 -15.85
CA ALA A 19 -7.69 23.98 -15.75
C ALA A 19 -6.66 23.90 -14.59
N MET A 20 -6.90 23.01 -13.61
CA MET A 20 -5.94 22.67 -12.56
C MET A 20 -4.76 21.82 -13.08
N ARG A 21 -4.96 21.03 -14.15
CA ARG A 21 -3.87 20.27 -14.80
C ARG A 21 -2.95 21.15 -15.63
N LEU A 22 -3.49 22.10 -16.37
CA LEU A 22 -2.72 23.03 -17.20
C LEU A 22 -1.87 24.02 -16.38
N SER A 23 -2.36 24.46 -15.21
CA SER A 23 -1.60 25.32 -14.29
C SER A 23 -0.46 24.59 -13.55
N ARG A 24 -0.44 23.25 -13.58
CA ARG A 24 0.63 22.42 -13.00
C ARG A 24 1.78 22.17 -13.98
N LEU A 25 1.52 22.21 -15.28
CA LEU A 25 2.53 22.07 -16.34
C LEU A 25 3.40 23.32 -16.54
N LEU A 26 2.96 24.48 -16.03
CA LEU A 26 3.70 25.75 -16.14
C LEU A 26 4.51 26.11 -14.88
N ARG A 27 4.54 25.27 -13.85
CA ARG A 27 5.48 25.43 -12.74
C ARG A 27 6.81 24.76 -13.10
N MET A 28 7.56 25.42 -13.98
CA MET A 28 8.97 25.15 -14.17
C MET A 28 9.67 25.20 -12.81
N SER A 29 10.41 24.13 -12.54
CA SER A 29 11.11 23.87 -11.29
C SER A 29 12.18 24.93 -11.06
N ARG A 30 12.17 25.57 -9.89
CA ARG A 30 13.25 26.48 -9.43
C ARG A 30 14.60 25.77 -9.24
N ARG A 31 14.67 24.46 -9.52
CA ARG A 31 15.87 23.63 -9.41
C ARG A 31 16.81 23.77 -10.62
N ASP A 32 16.34 24.27 -11.76
CA ASP A 32 17.17 24.40 -12.97
C ASP A 32 17.99 25.69 -13.08
N THR A 33 17.96 26.56 -12.06
CA THR A 33 18.72 27.83 -12.05
C THR A 33 19.97 27.80 -11.15
N LEU A 34 20.36 26.65 -10.61
CA LEU A 34 21.59 26.48 -9.81
C LEU A 34 22.61 25.50 -10.42
N LEU A 35 22.54 25.26 -11.73
CA LEU A 35 23.52 24.44 -12.48
C LEU A 35 24.12 25.18 -13.69
N ALA A 36 24.12 26.52 -13.68
CA ALA A 36 24.76 27.37 -14.69
C ALA A 36 25.86 28.24 -14.07
N GLY A 37 26.77 27.62 -13.32
CA GLY A 37 27.76 28.36 -12.52
C GLY A 37 29.09 27.65 -12.32
N MET A 38 29.56 26.82 -13.26
CA MET A 38 30.95 26.34 -13.25
C MET A 38 31.47 26.21 -14.69
N SER A 39 32.01 27.30 -15.25
CA SER A 39 32.80 27.27 -16.47
C SER A 39 33.73 28.48 -16.50
N ALA A 40 35.00 28.28 -16.14
CA ALA A 40 36.21 28.88 -16.73
C ALA A 40 37.35 29.00 -15.71
N ALA A 41 38.29 28.04 -15.72
CA ALA A 41 39.72 28.32 -15.67
C ALA A 41 40.49 27.06 -16.13
N LEU A 42 41.16 27.23 -17.27
CA LEU A 42 42.00 26.24 -17.96
C LEU A 42 43.40 26.22 -17.36
N ALA A 43 43.99 25.04 -17.13
CA ALA A 43 45.43 24.79 -17.33
C ALA A 43 45.77 23.28 -17.27
N GLY A 44 46.03 22.71 -18.45
CA GLY A 44 47.03 21.69 -18.79
C GLY A 44 47.34 20.51 -17.86
N SER A 45 47.08 19.29 -18.35
CA SER A 45 48.11 18.27 -18.58
C SER A 45 47.51 17.03 -19.26
N ILE A 46 48.27 16.48 -20.20
CA ILE A 46 47.98 15.33 -21.05
C ILE A 46 47.82 14.06 -20.21
N GLY A 47 46.72 13.33 -20.40
CA GLY A 47 46.52 11.99 -19.84
C GLY A 47 45.33 11.32 -20.51
N VAL A 48 45.59 10.38 -21.43
CA VAL A 48 44.57 9.50 -21.99
C VAL A 48 44.15 8.53 -20.89
N ALA A 49 42.98 8.77 -20.30
CA ALA A 49 42.34 7.84 -19.38
C ALA A 49 41.07 7.30 -20.04
N VAL A 50 41.06 5.98 -20.24
CA VAL A 50 39.89 5.21 -20.69
C VAL A 50 38.75 5.45 -19.69
N ALA A 51 37.64 6.00 -20.16
CA ALA A 51 36.41 6.10 -19.38
C ALA A 51 35.82 4.70 -19.21
N GLN A 52 36.08 4.07 -18.07
CA GLN A 52 35.22 3.00 -17.57
C GLN A 52 33.91 3.64 -17.13
N ASP A 53 32.84 3.28 -17.83
CA ASP A 53 31.47 3.63 -17.51
C ASP A 53 31.08 2.87 -16.22
N GLN A 54 31.44 3.43 -15.07
CA GLN A 54 30.94 2.98 -13.77
C GLN A 54 29.59 3.64 -13.53
N GLN A 55 28.53 2.93 -13.93
CA GLN A 55 27.17 3.18 -13.48
C GLN A 55 27.13 3.20 -11.94
N PRO A 56 26.57 4.25 -11.32
CA PRO A 56 26.28 4.21 -9.90
C PRO A 56 25.15 3.21 -9.68
N SER A 57 25.49 2.05 -9.13
CA SER A 57 24.51 1.22 -8.43
C SER A 57 24.00 2.05 -7.25
N ASP A 58 22.72 2.42 -7.29
CA ASP A 58 21.95 2.91 -6.14
C ASP A 58 21.96 1.83 -5.06
N GLN A 59 23.05 1.77 -4.30
CA GLN A 59 23.20 0.88 -3.16
C GLN A 59 22.51 1.57 -1.99
N ARG A 60 21.18 1.45 -1.94
CA ARG A 60 20.41 1.76 -0.75
C ARG A 60 20.61 0.63 0.25
N SER A 61 21.80 0.61 0.86
CA SER A 61 22.07 -0.20 2.04
C SER A 61 21.34 0.42 3.23
N SER A 62 20.07 0.06 3.41
CA SER A 62 19.50 -0.02 4.74
C SER A 62 19.75 -1.44 5.24
N ASN A 63 20.29 -1.57 6.46
CA ASN A 63 20.22 -2.81 7.22
C ASN A 63 18.74 -3.14 7.46
N THR A 64 18.12 -3.75 6.45
CA THR A 64 16.88 -4.49 6.57
C THR A 64 17.36 -5.91 6.81
N GLU A 65 17.21 -6.43 8.03
CA GLU A 65 17.15 -7.89 8.18
C GLU A 65 16.21 -8.41 7.07
N ASP A 66 16.64 -9.37 6.27
CA ASP A 66 15.93 -9.83 5.07
C ASP A 66 14.45 -10.09 5.42
N LEU A 67 13.59 -9.11 5.13
CA LEU A 67 12.17 -9.21 5.40
C LEU A 67 11.60 -10.25 4.42
N PRO A 68 10.75 -11.18 4.87
CA PRO A 68 10.20 -12.26 4.04
C PRO A 68 9.06 -11.74 3.16
N VAL A 69 9.34 -10.71 2.35
CA VAL A 69 8.31 -9.97 1.60
C VAL A 69 7.70 -10.84 0.50
N GLU A 70 8.51 -11.60 -0.24
CA GLU A 70 8.01 -12.45 -1.32
C GLU A 70 7.15 -13.60 -0.78
N GLU A 71 7.60 -14.22 0.31
CA GLU A 71 6.87 -15.24 1.04
C GLU A 71 5.55 -14.70 1.60
N PHE A 72 5.61 -13.51 2.22
CA PHE A 72 4.43 -12.80 2.72
C PHE A 72 3.44 -12.54 1.58
N MET A 73 3.90 -12.13 0.41
CA MET A 73 3.03 -11.85 -0.74
C MET A 73 2.40 -13.13 -1.30
N ALA A 74 3.12 -14.25 -1.34
CA ALA A 74 2.57 -15.54 -1.73
C ALA A 74 1.49 -16.03 -0.75
N LEU A 75 1.76 -15.93 0.55
CA LEU A 75 0.77 -16.23 1.60
C LEU A 75 -0.45 -15.32 1.49
N SER A 76 -0.24 -14.02 1.29
CA SER A 76 -1.30 -13.03 1.17
C SER A 76 -2.24 -13.32 0.01
N ARG A 77 -1.71 -13.65 -1.17
CA ARG A 77 -2.52 -14.07 -2.33
C ARG A 77 -3.34 -15.31 -2.03
N ARG A 78 -2.74 -16.31 -1.39
CA ARG A 78 -3.42 -17.55 -1.01
C ARG A 78 -4.56 -17.31 -0.02
N LEU A 79 -4.30 -16.53 1.03
CA LEU A 79 -5.22 -16.30 2.14
C LEU A 79 -6.39 -15.37 1.78
N THR A 80 -6.14 -14.41 0.87
CA THR A 80 -7.17 -13.49 0.39
C THR A 80 -7.93 -14.01 -0.84
N ASP A 81 -7.52 -15.16 -1.41
CA ASP A 81 -7.98 -15.70 -2.70
C ASP A 81 -7.96 -14.63 -3.82
N ARG A 82 -6.93 -13.79 -3.84
CA ARG A 82 -6.73 -12.74 -4.86
C ARG A 82 -5.49 -13.04 -5.70
N ALA A 83 -5.66 -12.90 -7.02
CA ALA A 83 -4.55 -13.08 -7.96
C ALA A 83 -3.51 -11.96 -7.86
N GLU A 84 -3.96 -10.72 -7.67
CA GLU A 84 -3.11 -9.53 -7.63
C GLU A 84 -3.34 -8.74 -6.34
N LEU A 85 -2.22 -8.30 -5.76
CA LEU A 85 -2.15 -7.46 -4.56
C LEU A 85 -1.10 -6.37 -4.80
N ASP A 86 -1.32 -5.18 -4.24
CA ASP A 86 -0.38 -4.06 -4.40
C ASP A 86 0.91 -4.34 -3.61
N GLN A 87 2.02 -4.44 -4.32
CA GLN A 87 3.32 -4.76 -3.72
C GLN A 87 3.73 -3.77 -2.63
N ARG A 88 3.49 -2.47 -2.81
CA ARG A 88 3.93 -1.45 -1.83
C ARG A 88 3.17 -1.56 -0.53
N ILE A 89 1.88 -1.91 -0.61
CA ILE A 89 1.06 -2.21 0.57
C ILE A 89 1.59 -3.48 1.24
N GLY A 90 1.90 -4.50 0.45
CA GLY A 90 2.51 -5.75 0.93
C GLY A 90 3.80 -5.53 1.72
N ASP A 91 4.74 -4.78 1.14
CA ASP A 91 6.03 -4.45 1.78
C ASP A 91 5.82 -3.76 3.13
N ALA A 92 4.91 -2.76 3.17
CA ALA A 92 4.64 -1.99 4.37
C ALA A 92 3.90 -2.80 5.45
N LEU A 93 2.98 -3.68 5.06
CA LEU A 93 2.31 -4.59 5.98
C LEU A 93 3.29 -5.62 6.56
N CYS A 94 4.13 -6.24 5.72
CA CYS A 94 5.15 -7.18 6.14
C CYS A 94 6.12 -6.54 7.14
N ALA A 95 6.66 -5.37 6.80
CA ALA A 95 7.54 -4.61 7.68
C ALA A 95 6.87 -4.26 9.01
N GLY A 96 5.60 -3.83 8.99
CA GLY A 96 4.84 -3.50 10.20
C GLY A 96 4.60 -4.73 11.09
N ILE A 97 4.25 -5.87 10.50
CA ILE A 97 4.02 -7.12 11.24
C ILE A 97 5.32 -7.61 11.90
N VAL A 98 6.43 -7.64 11.17
CA VAL A 98 7.74 -8.06 11.70
C VAL A 98 8.25 -7.06 12.74
N HIS A 99 8.02 -5.75 12.55
CA HIS A 99 8.36 -4.74 13.54
C HIS A 99 7.60 -4.94 14.87
N GLY A 100 6.30 -5.27 14.80
CA GLY A 100 5.50 -5.53 16.00
C GLY A 100 5.93 -6.79 16.76
N ASN A 101 6.45 -7.80 16.04
CA ASN A 101 7.03 -8.99 16.63
C ASN A 101 8.05 -9.64 15.68
N ALA A 102 9.34 -9.58 16.03
CA ALA A 102 10.43 -10.09 15.20
C ALA A 102 10.32 -11.59 14.88
N ALA A 103 9.69 -12.39 15.76
CA ALA A 103 9.48 -13.82 15.52
C ALA A 103 8.55 -14.10 14.33
N ARG A 104 7.79 -13.09 13.87
CA ARG A 104 6.90 -13.23 12.70
C ARG A 104 7.66 -13.49 11.41
N ALA A 105 8.91 -13.04 11.29
CA ALA A 105 9.70 -13.30 10.08
C ALA A 105 9.89 -14.81 9.86
N GLU A 106 10.36 -15.52 10.88
CA GLU A 106 10.54 -16.97 10.85
C GLU A 106 9.21 -17.71 10.63
N GLN A 107 8.13 -17.27 11.28
CA GLN A 107 6.83 -17.89 11.13
C GLN A 107 6.22 -17.68 9.74
N ILE A 108 6.48 -16.54 9.08
CA ILE A 108 6.11 -16.29 7.69
C ILE A 108 6.86 -17.27 6.78
N HIS A 109 8.17 -17.44 6.96
CA HIS A 109 8.93 -18.44 6.20
C HIS A 109 8.37 -19.85 6.41
N ALA A 110 8.10 -20.26 7.66
CA ALA A 110 7.56 -21.58 7.96
C ALA A 110 6.16 -21.81 7.35
N LEU A 111 5.30 -20.78 7.35
CA LEU A 111 3.99 -20.84 6.69
C LEU A 111 4.11 -20.91 5.17
N HIS A 112 5.07 -20.19 4.58
CA HIS A 112 5.33 -20.27 3.15
C HIS A 112 5.85 -21.66 2.75
N ASP A 113 6.73 -22.24 3.56
CA ASP A 113 7.17 -23.63 3.42
C ASP A 113 6.00 -24.62 3.47
N LEU A 114 5.05 -24.41 4.38
CA LEU A 114 3.82 -25.21 4.45
C LEU A 114 2.99 -25.04 3.17
N LEU A 115 2.84 -23.81 2.68
CA LEU A 115 2.13 -23.50 1.44
C LEU A 115 2.75 -24.19 0.22
N THR A 116 4.07 -24.19 0.10
CA THR A 116 4.78 -24.76 -1.06
C THR A 116 4.84 -26.30 -1.05
N LYS A 117 4.88 -26.91 0.14
CA LYS A 117 4.89 -28.38 0.29
C LYS A 117 3.48 -28.99 0.17
N GLY A 118 2.45 -28.24 0.51
CA GLY A 118 1.06 -28.68 0.45
C GLY A 118 0.38 -28.36 -0.88
N ASN A 119 -0.75 -29.00 -1.13
CA ASN A 119 -1.65 -28.65 -2.22
C ASN A 119 -3.02 -28.35 -1.63
N PHE A 120 -3.35 -27.06 -1.50
CA PHE A 120 -4.58 -26.58 -0.87
C PHE A 120 -5.55 -26.07 -1.94
N ALA A 121 -6.79 -26.55 -1.94
CA ALA A 121 -7.81 -26.13 -2.90
C ALA A 121 -8.42 -24.76 -2.55
N SER A 122 -8.53 -24.39 -1.26
CA SER A 122 -9.07 -23.09 -0.83
C SER A 122 -8.23 -22.39 0.25
N ALA A 123 -8.43 -21.07 0.42
CA ALA A 123 -7.81 -20.31 1.50
C ALA A 123 -8.18 -20.89 2.88
N SER A 124 -9.43 -21.36 2.99
CA SER A 124 -9.94 -22.00 4.20
C SER A 124 -9.17 -23.26 4.57
N GLU A 125 -8.92 -24.12 3.58
CA GLU A 125 -8.15 -25.35 3.77
C GLU A 125 -6.71 -25.07 4.20
N PHE A 126 -6.07 -24.09 3.57
CA PHE A 126 -4.72 -23.66 3.96
C PHE A 126 -4.68 -23.10 5.38
N ALA A 127 -5.61 -22.22 5.75
CA ALA A 127 -5.68 -21.64 7.09
C ALA A 127 -5.95 -22.70 8.17
N HIS A 128 -6.80 -23.70 7.87
CA HIS A 128 -7.06 -24.82 8.76
C HIS A 128 -5.82 -25.71 8.95
N ALA A 129 -5.08 -25.98 7.88
CA ALA A 129 -3.85 -26.75 7.93
C ALA A 129 -2.76 -26.02 8.73
N ALA A 130 -2.63 -24.70 8.54
CA ALA A 130 -1.73 -23.86 9.31
C ALA A 130 -2.01 -23.93 10.81
N GLU A 131 -3.26 -23.73 11.23
CA GLU A 131 -3.65 -23.82 12.65
C GLU A 131 -3.42 -25.22 13.24
N THR A 132 -3.65 -26.28 12.45
CA THR A 132 -3.42 -27.66 12.88
C THR A 132 -1.94 -27.95 13.12
N GLN A 133 -1.05 -27.35 12.31
CA GLN A 133 0.39 -27.57 12.44
C GLN A 133 0.99 -26.81 13.62
N ASP A 134 0.63 -25.54 13.81
CA ASP A 134 1.00 -24.76 14.98
C ASP A 134 -0.08 -23.73 15.29
N LYS A 135 -0.51 -23.67 16.55
CA LYS A 135 -1.45 -22.66 17.03
C LYS A 135 -0.91 -21.24 16.88
N ALA A 136 0.41 -21.04 16.91
CA ALA A 136 1.03 -19.74 16.68
C ALA A 136 0.82 -19.22 15.24
N TYR A 137 0.65 -20.12 14.26
CA TYR A 137 0.41 -19.72 12.87
C TYR A 137 -0.97 -19.11 12.67
N LYS A 138 -1.95 -19.49 13.49
CA LYS A 138 -3.26 -18.83 13.52
C LYS A 138 -3.11 -17.31 13.72
N ASP A 139 -2.22 -16.90 14.62
CA ASP A 139 -2.03 -15.48 14.92
C ASP A 139 -1.39 -14.74 13.74
N VAL A 140 -0.41 -15.37 13.06
CA VAL A 140 0.21 -14.80 11.86
C VAL A 140 -0.80 -14.67 10.72
N VAL A 141 -1.60 -15.72 10.48
CA VAL A 141 -2.67 -15.69 9.48
C VAL A 141 -3.67 -14.57 9.79
N HIS A 142 -4.07 -14.42 11.06
CA HIS A 142 -4.93 -13.32 11.48
C HIS A 142 -4.31 -11.94 11.28
N GLU A 143 -3.02 -11.76 11.59
CA GLU A 143 -2.32 -10.50 11.37
C GLU A 143 -2.24 -10.15 9.88
N ILE A 144 -1.92 -11.11 9.01
CA ILE A 144 -1.91 -10.93 7.55
C ILE A 144 -3.30 -10.50 7.06
N MET A 145 -4.35 -11.26 7.44
CA MET A 145 -5.72 -10.97 7.02
C MET A 145 -6.21 -9.63 7.56
N THR A 146 -5.92 -9.32 8.83
CA THR A 146 -6.25 -8.03 9.44
C THR A 146 -5.54 -6.90 8.71
N GLY A 147 -4.26 -7.08 8.38
CA GLY A 147 -3.45 -6.13 7.62
C GLY A 147 -4.07 -5.78 6.28
N TRP A 148 -4.46 -6.78 5.48
CA TRP A 148 -5.07 -6.54 4.18
C TRP A 148 -6.48 -5.96 4.27
N TYR A 149 -7.33 -6.50 5.13
CA TYR A 149 -8.73 -6.11 5.19
C TYR A 149 -8.95 -4.77 5.89
N ARG A 150 -8.19 -4.47 6.94
CA ARG A 150 -8.31 -3.20 7.70
C ARG A 150 -7.23 -2.19 7.33
N GLY A 151 -6.15 -2.60 6.67
CA GLY A 151 -5.05 -1.71 6.31
C GLY A 151 -4.16 -1.30 7.48
N VAL A 152 -4.03 -2.16 8.49
CA VAL A 152 -3.30 -1.86 9.74
C VAL A 152 -2.24 -2.91 10.08
N ALA A 153 -1.08 -2.49 10.57
CA ALA A 153 -0.04 -3.37 11.09
C ALA A 153 0.60 -2.71 12.33
N ASP A 154 0.92 -3.50 13.36
CA ASP A 154 1.49 -2.98 14.62
C ASP A 154 0.65 -1.81 15.21
N GLY A 155 -0.69 -1.94 15.17
CA GLY A 155 -1.62 -0.92 15.64
C GLY A 155 -1.62 0.40 14.84
N LYS A 156 -0.89 0.48 13.73
CA LYS A 156 -0.75 1.68 12.90
C LYS A 156 -1.44 1.50 11.56
N VAL A 157 -1.98 2.59 11.02
CA VAL A 157 -2.58 2.60 9.68
C VAL A 157 -1.47 2.59 8.63
N VAL A 158 -1.44 1.54 7.81
CA VAL A 158 -0.57 1.41 6.64
C VAL A 158 -1.28 1.95 5.40
N VAL A 159 -2.54 1.58 5.21
CA VAL A 159 -3.37 2.04 4.10
C VAL A 159 -4.82 2.20 4.57
N TYR A 160 -5.51 3.21 4.06
CA TYR A 160 -6.92 3.41 4.39
C TYR A 160 -7.82 3.07 3.20
N ARG A 161 -7.74 3.86 2.12
CA ARG A 161 -8.65 3.75 0.97
C ARG A 161 -8.62 2.37 0.29
N SER A 162 -7.43 1.77 0.18
CA SER A 162 -7.23 0.51 -0.54
C SER A 162 -7.32 -0.73 0.34
N ALA A 163 -7.78 -0.60 1.60
CA ALA A 163 -8.03 -1.75 2.46
C ALA A 163 -9.13 -2.64 1.86
N LEU A 164 -8.91 -3.96 1.86
CA LEU A 164 -9.75 -4.89 1.08
C LEU A 164 -11.22 -4.93 1.51
N MET A 165 -11.53 -4.58 2.77
CA MET A 165 -12.93 -4.53 3.23
C MET A 165 -13.78 -3.51 2.44
N PHE A 166 -13.16 -2.45 1.93
CA PHE A 166 -13.85 -1.45 1.13
C PHE A 166 -14.10 -1.91 -0.31
N ASP A 167 -13.27 -2.82 -0.83
CA ASP A 167 -13.48 -3.37 -2.17
C ASP A 167 -14.73 -4.26 -2.24
N ILE A 168 -15.05 -4.96 -1.15
CA ILE A 168 -16.22 -5.85 -1.03
C ILE A 168 -17.54 -5.06 -1.00
N THR A 169 -17.51 -3.82 -0.51
CA THR A 169 -18.71 -3.01 -0.26
C THR A 169 -18.84 -1.79 -1.18
N LYS A 170 -17.92 -1.63 -2.14
CA LYS A 170 -17.79 -0.40 -2.96
C LYS A 170 -19.01 -0.07 -3.83
N ASP A 171 -19.89 -1.03 -4.07
CA ASP A 171 -21.13 -0.90 -4.83
C ASP A 171 -22.29 -0.32 -3.99
N ALA A 172 -22.17 -0.33 -2.67
CA ALA A 172 -23.18 0.19 -1.74
C ALA A 172 -22.64 1.27 -0.80
N VAL A 173 -21.40 1.12 -0.33
CA VAL A 173 -20.79 1.94 0.73
C VAL A 173 -19.40 2.38 0.32
N TYR A 174 -19.17 3.70 0.40
CA TYR A 174 -17.84 4.28 0.18
C TYR A 174 -17.10 4.45 1.51
N PRO A 175 -15.75 4.39 1.50
CA PRO A 175 -14.96 4.72 2.67
C PRO A 175 -15.33 6.10 3.23
N LYS A 176 -15.36 6.22 4.57
CA LYS A 176 -15.59 7.53 5.21
C LYS A 176 -14.55 8.52 4.71
N THR A 177 -14.91 9.81 4.67
CA THR A 177 -14.10 10.93 4.12
C THR A 177 -13.93 10.94 2.59
N TYR A 178 -14.42 9.93 1.86
CA TYR A 178 -14.44 9.92 0.39
C TYR A 178 -15.85 10.13 -0.17
N ALA A 179 -16.08 11.26 -0.83
CA ALA A 179 -17.32 11.57 -1.55
C ALA A 179 -17.27 11.01 -2.98
N SER A 180 -17.15 9.69 -3.10
CA SER A 180 -17.07 9.00 -4.41
C SER A 180 -18.45 8.78 -5.05
N GLY A 181 -19.50 8.74 -4.23
CA GLY A 181 -20.89 8.69 -4.71
C GLY A 181 -21.37 10.06 -5.17
N GLY A 182 -22.32 10.07 -6.11
CA GLY A 182 -23.07 11.28 -6.43
C GLY A 182 -23.84 11.81 -5.20
N PRO A 183 -24.32 13.06 -5.23
CA PRO A 183 -25.20 13.58 -4.18
C PRO A 183 -26.37 12.63 -3.94
N PHE A 184 -26.72 12.41 -2.67
CA PHE A 184 -27.84 11.55 -2.26
C PHE A 184 -27.75 10.08 -2.68
N TYR A 185 -26.56 9.54 -3.01
CA TYR A 185 -26.43 8.13 -3.41
C TYR A 185 -27.06 7.14 -2.41
N TRP A 186 -27.11 7.50 -1.12
CA TRP A 186 -27.67 6.70 -0.04
C TRP A 186 -29.18 6.51 -0.10
N THR A 187 -29.91 7.23 -0.96
CA THR A 187 -31.36 7.02 -1.14
C THR A 187 -31.67 5.88 -2.12
N ALA A 188 -30.68 5.41 -2.88
CA ALA A 188 -30.84 4.28 -3.77
C ALA A 188 -30.87 2.97 -2.98
N LYS A 189 -31.69 2.02 -3.42
CA LYS A 189 -31.66 0.65 -2.87
C LYS A 189 -30.29 0.02 -3.19
N PRO A 190 -29.55 -0.48 -2.19
CA PRO A 190 -28.31 -1.22 -2.43
C PRO A 190 -28.56 -2.46 -3.29
N PRO A 191 -27.54 -2.93 -4.03
CA PRO A 191 -27.63 -4.20 -4.74
C PRO A 191 -27.91 -5.35 -3.78
N GLU A 192 -28.69 -6.34 -4.24
CA GLU A 192 -28.93 -7.56 -3.49
C GLU A 192 -27.68 -8.44 -3.56
N VAL A 193 -27.23 -8.94 -2.40
CA VAL A 193 -26.06 -9.82 -2.31
C VAL A 193 -26.50 -11.14 -1.71
N ALA A 194 -26.02 -12.24 -2.28
CA ALA A 194 -26.30 -13.56 -1.74
C ALA A 194 -25.79 -13.68 -0.30
N VAL A 195 -26.58 -14.33 0.56
CA VAL A 195 -26.17 -14.59 1.94
C VAL A 195 -24.93 -15.49 1.93
N PRO A 196 -23.83 -15.10 2.60
CA PRO A 196 -22.63 -15.93 2.66
C PRO A 196 -22.94 -17.24 3.38
N THR A 197 -22.61 -18.37 2.76
CA THR A 197 -22.83 -19.73 3.28
C THR A 197 -21.56 -20.37 3.88
N GLY A 198 -20.43 -19.65 3.83
CA GLY A 198 -19.15 -20.13 4.32
C GLY A 198 -19.10 -20.27 5.84
N GLN A 199 -18.33 -21.26 6.31
CA GLN A 199 -17.98 -21.42 7.72
C GLN A 199 -16.58 -20.83 8.00
N PRO A 200 -16.30 -20.37 9.22
CA PRO A 200 -14.96 -19.93 9.59
C PRO A 200 -13.93 -21.05 9.39
N ALA A 201 -12.80 -20.71 8.77
CA ALA A 201 -11.72 -21.65 8.46
C ALA A 201 -10.91 -22.09 9.69
N MET A 202 -10.76 -21.18 10.65
CA MET A 202 -9.99 -21.36 11.87
C MET A 202 -10.87 -21.22 13.10
N SER A 203 -10.40 -21.73 14.23
CA SER A 203 -11.10 -21.54 15.50
C SER A 203 -11.22 -20.05 15.85
N PRO A 204 -12.28 -19.62 16.57
CA PRO A 204 -12.47 -18.21 16.90
C PRO A 204 -11.31 -17.67 17.74
N SER A 205 -10.93 -16.43 17.48
CA SER A 205 -10.02 -15.68 18.36
C SER A 205 -10.74 -15.27 19.63
N LYS A 206 -9.98 -15.06 20.71
CA LYS A 206 -10.54 -14.46 21.92
C LYS A 206 -11.11 -13.08 21.56
N PHE A 207 -12.39 -12.87 21.85
CA PHE A 207 -12.99 -11.56 21.68
C PHE A 207 -12.37 -10.58 22.69
N VAL A 208 -11.63 -9.60 22.20
CA VAL A 208 -11.06 -8.52 23.00
C VAL A 208 -11.87 -7.28 22.68
N VAL A 209 -12.56 -6.75 23.70
CA VAL A 209 -13.26 -5.47 23.59
C VAL A 209 -12.20 -4.38 23.60
N GLU A 210 -12.03 -3.66 22.48
CA GLU A 210 -11.22 -2.45 22.46
C GLU A 210 -11.88 -1.40 23.37
N PRO A 211 -11.13 -0.73 24.27
CA PRO A 211 -11.70 0.35 25.05
C PRO A 211 -12.14 1.48 24.10
N THR A 212 -13.43 1.78 24.15
CA THR A 212 -14.06 2.96 23.51
C THR A 212 -13.58 4.26 24.12
#